data_AF-A0AAV5TH22-F1
#
_entry.id   AF-A0AAV5TH22-F1
#
_cell.length_a   1.000
_cell.length_b   1.000
_cell.length_c   1.000
_cell.angle_alpha   90.00
_cell.angle_beta   90.00
_cell.angle_gamma   90.00
#
_symmetry.space_group_name_H-M   'P 1'
#
loop_
_entity.id
_entity.type
_entity.pdbx_description
1 polymer ?
#
loop_
_entity_poly.entity_id
_entity_poly.type
_entity_poly.pdbx_seq_one_letter_code
_entity_poly.pdbx_strand_id
1 'polypeptide(L)'
;DLSIMNSVFCFAVVFISVVFCQTCVDLKNPTTGISECAARRNLCNNPAYYSFMTTQCPRTCGRCGTACVDLKNPRTGVSECAQTAYLCNNPSYYSFMITQCPKTCGRCP
;
A
#
# COMPACT_ATOMS: atom_id res chain seq x y z
N ASP A 1 -6.63 26.58 18.44
CA ASP A 1 -7.54 25.43 18.59
C ASP A 1 -6.82 24.10 18.48
N LEU A 2 -7.06 23.27 19.49
CA LEU A 2 -6.51 21.96 19.76
C LEU A 2 -7.35 20.89 19.04
N SER A 3 -7.25 20.82 17.71
CA SER A 3 -8.00 19.85 16.92
C SER A 3 -7.09 19.24 15.87
N ILE A 4 -7.04 17.90 15.86
CA ILE A 4 -6.31 16.99 14.94
C ILE A 4 -5.05 16.37 15.57
N MET A 5 -5.33 15.63 16.64
CA MET A 5 -4.53 14.51 17.13
C MET A 5 -5.07 13.23 16.46
N ASN A 6 -4.30 12.61 15.55
CA ASN A 6 -4.20 11.17 15.22
C ASN A 6 -3.61 10.99 13.81
N SER A 7 -2.47 10.34 13.59
CA SER A 7 -1.74 9.35 14.41
C SER A 7 -0.23 9.50 14.14
N VAL A 8 0.54 10.22 14.98
CA VAL A 8 1.35 9.69 16.12
C VAL A 8 2.60 8.94 15.59
N PHE A 9 3.84 9.47 15.51
CA PHE A 9 4.66 10.37 16.34
C PHE A 9 5.51 11.32 15.46
N CYS A 10 5.40 12.65 15.65
CA CYS A 10 6.41 13.63 15.24
C CYS A 10 6.89 14.33 16.51
N PHE A 11 7.69 13.64 17.33
CA PHE A 11 8.22 14.26 18.54
C PHE A 11 9.46 15.07 18.21
N ALA A 12 9.36 16.36 18.55
CA ALA A 12 10.47 17.29 18.58
C ALA A 12 11.56 16.75 19.53
N VAL A 13 12.71 16.39 18.99
CA VAL A 13 13.94 16.30 19.79
C VAL A 13 15.03 17.06 19.05
N VAL A 14 15.54 18.06 19.75
CA VAL A 14 16.57 18.99 19.32
C VAL A 14 17.88 18.20 19.17
N PHE A 15 18.44 18.21 17.96
CA PHE A 15 19.71 17.59 17.50
C PHE A 15 19.71 16.08 17.17
N ILE A 16 19.96 15.78 15.88
CA ILE A 16 20.32 14.49 15.24
C ILE A 16 19.19 13.45 15.17
N SER A 17 18.29 13.58 14.21
CA SER A 17 17.65 12.48 13.44
C SER A 17 16.60 13.09 12.51
N VAL A 18 16.84 13.07 11.20
CA VAL A 18 15.84 13.51 10.21
C VAL A 18 14.69 12.50 10.23
N VAL A 19 13.60 12.83 10.95
CA VAL A 19 12.36 12.07 10.90
C VAL A 19 11.69 12.33 9.56
N PHE A 20 11.96 11.48 8.57
CA PHE A 20 11.23 11.48 7.31
C PHE A 20 9.80 10.97 7.56
N CYS A 21 8.87 11.88 7.79
CA CYS A 21 7.45 11.57 7.72
C CYS A 21 7.07 11.40 6.24
N GLN A 22 7.10 10.17 5.74
CA GLN A 22 6.49 9.82 4.46
C GLN A 22 4.98 9.99 4.61
N THR A 23 4.45 11.15 4.20
CA THR A 23 3.01 11.41 4.22
C THR A 23 2.35 10.55 3.15
N CYS A 24 1.85 9.40 3.55
CA CYS A 24 1.01 8.58 2.69
C CYS A 24 -0.42 9.15 2.70
N VAL A 25 -0.80 9.80 1.60
CA VAL A 25 -2.09 10.47 1.40
C VAL A 25 -2.61 10.21 0.00
N ASP A 26 -3.92 10.24 -0.16
CA ASP A 26 -4.53 10.15 -1.49
C ASP A 26 -4.28 11.44 -2.28
N LEU A 27 -3.87 11.29 -3.53
CA LEU A 27 -3.64 12.39 -4.45
C LEU A 27 -4.97 12.99 -4.89
N LYS A 28 -4.92 14.29 -5.18
CA LYS A 28 -6.03 15.07 -5.73
C LYS A 28 -5.76 15.32 -7.21
N ASN A 29 -6.82 15.40 -8.00
CA ASN A 29 -6.70 15.85 -9.38
C ASN A 29 -6.16 17.31 -9.38
N PRO A 30 -5.09 17.63 -10.12
CA PRO A 30 -4.47 18.95 -10.09
C PRO A 30 -5.36 20.05 -10.67
N THR A 31 -6.32 19.70 -11.53
CA THR A 31 -7.23 20.64 -12.18
C THR A 31 -8.46 20.93 -11.34
N THR A 32 -9.02 19.92 -10.65
CA THR A 32 -10.26 20.07 -9.86
C THR A 32 -10.03 20.18 -8.35
N GLY A 33 -8.86 19.77 -7.85
CA GLY A 33 -8.55 19.72 -6.42
C GLY A 33 -9.31 18.64 -5.64
N ILE A 34 -10.08 17.79 -6.32
CA ILE A 34 -10.91 16.74 -5.71
C ILE A 34 -10.18 15.39 -5.77
N SER A 35 -10.33 14.58 -4.73
CA SER A 35 -9.87 13.18 -4.75
C SER A 35 -11.03 12.26 -5.13
N GLU A 36 -10.85 11.48 -6.20
CA GLU A 36 -11.82 10.49 -6.66
C GLU A 36 -11.62 9.11 -6.01
N CYS A 37 -10.65 8.99 -5.10
CA CYS A 37 -10.24 7.71 -4.53
C CYS A 37 -11.40 6.98 -3.84
N ALA A 38 -12.22 7.70 -3.06
CA ALA A 38 -13.38 7.12 -2.37
C ALA A 38 -14.38 6.46 -3.35
N ALA A 39 -14.65 7.12 -4.48
CA ALA A 39 -15.56 6.60 -5.50
C ALA A 39 -14.97 5.38 -6.26
N ARG A 40 -13.64 5.29 -6.34
CA ARG A 40 -12.91 4.24 -7.07
C ARG A 40 -12.34 3.15 -6.15
N ARG A 41 -12.75 3.08 -4.89
CA ARG A 41 -12.22 2.11 -3.91
C ARG A 41 -12.35 0.65 -4.37
N ASN A 42 -13.41 0.33 -5.12
CA ASN A 42 -13.61 -0.99 -5.71
C ASN A 42 -12.50 -1.40 -6.71
N LEU A 43 -11.75 -0.44 -7.27
CA LEU A 43 -10.66 -0.70 -8.20
C LEU A 43 -9.33 -1.00 -7.53
N CYS A 44 -9.21 -0.88 -6.20
CA CYS A 44 -7.95 -1.08 -5.50
C CYS A 44 -7.29 -2.42 -5.88
N ASN A 45 -8.06 -3.51 -5.88
CA ASN A 45 -7.55 -4.86 -6.20
C ASN A 45 -7.83 -5.30 -7.63
N ASN A 46 -8.25 -4.38 -8.50
CA ASN A 46 -8.39 -4.71 -9.92
C ASN A 46 -6.99 -4.77 -10.56
N PRO A 47 -6.59 -5.88 -11.22
CA PRO A 47 -5.25 -6.05 -11.77
C PRO A 47 -4.81 -4.92 -12.72
N ALA A 48 -5.76 -4.39 -13.51
CA ALA A 48 -5.52 -3.34 -14.50
C ALA A 48 -5.33 -1.95 -13.85
N TYR A 49 -6.01 -1.69 -12.72
CA TYR A 49 -5.97 -0.40 -12.03
C TYR A 49 -5.07 -0.40 -10.78
N TYR A 50 -4.52 -1.55 -10.41
CA TYR A 50 -3.79 -1.71 -9.16
C TYR A 50 -2.68 -0.67 -8.98
N SER A 51 -1.80 -0.53 -9.98
CA SER A 51 -0.68 0.41 -9.94
C SER A 51 -1.17 1.86 -9.82
N PHE A 52 -2.14 2.24 -10.65
CA PHE A 52 -2.76 3.57 -10.60
C PHE A 52 -3.36 3.86 -9.21
N MET A 53 -4.12 2.92 -8.66
CA MET A 53 -4.73 3.06 -7.34
C MET A 53 -3.70 3.04 -6.21
N THR A 54 -2.57 2.35 -6.37
CA THR A 54 -1.47 2.40 -5.42
C THR A 54 -0.84 3.79 -5.37
N THR A 55 -0.58 4.39 -6.53
CA THR A 55 0.06 5.71 -6.58
C THR A 55 -0.91 6.83 -6.21
N GLN A 56 -2.13 6.80 -6.75
CA GLN A 56 -3.11 7.87 -6.56
C GLN A 56 -3.86 7.76 -5.23
N CYS A 57 -4.10 6.55 -4.77
CA CYS A 57 -5.02 6.29 -3.65
C CYS A 57 -4.42 5.36 -2.58
N PRO A 58 -3.16 5.57 -2.14
CA PRO A 58 -2.50 4.64 -1.23
C PRO A 58 -3.18 4.59 0.15
N ARG A 59 -3.79 5.69 0.64
CA ARG A 59 -4.57 5.63 1.89
C ARG A 59 -5.87 4.89 1.68
N THR A 60 -6.62 5.25 0.64
CA THR A 60 -7.91 4.65 0.36
C THR A 60 -7.82 3.13 0.14
N CYS A 61 -6.73 2.66 -0.47
CA CYS A 61 -6.45 1.24 -0.70
C CYS A 61 -5.67 0.56 0.43
N GLY A 62 -5.36 1.26 1.53
CA GLY A 62 -4.67 0.68 2.69
C GLY A 62 -3.21 0.29 2.44
N ARG A 63 -2.53 0.96 1.52
CA ARG A 63 -1.14 0.69 1.10
C ARG A 63 -0.10 1.60 1.77
N CYS A 64 -0.52 2.34 2.79
CA CYS A 64 0.38 3.18 3.57
C CYS A 64 1.18 2.36 4.57
N GLY A 65 2.51 2.47 4.52
CA GLY A 65 3.39 1.82 5.48
C GLY A 65 3.48 0.29 5.34
N THR A 66 2.92 -0.28 4.27
CA THR A 66 3.08 -1.72 3.97
C THR A 66 4.50 -2.01 3.52
N ALA A 67 5.21 -2.84 4.30
CA ALA A 67 6.50 -3.36 3.88
C ALA A 67 6.35 -4.19 2.60
N CYS A 68 7.15 -3.86 1.58
CA CYS A 68 7.22 -4.58 0.32
C CYS A 68 8.05 -5.86 0.49
N VAL A 69 7.47 -6.88 1.13
CA VAL A 69 8.14 -8.16 1.35
C VAL A 69 7.18 -9.31 1.09
N ASP A 70 7.72 -10.40 0.53
CA ASP A 70 6.99 -11.65 0.44
C ASP A 70 6.95 -12.30 1.82
N LEU A 71 5.75 -12.70 2.22
CA LEU A 71 5.51 -13.34 3.50
C LEU A 71 5.99 -14.78 3.46
N LYS A 72 6.33 -15.25 4.65
CA LYS A 72 6.70 -16.65 4.91
C LYS A 72 5.56 -17.30 5.66
N ASN A 73 5.31 -18.56 5.34
CA ASN A 73 4.39 -19.39 6.10
C ASN A 73 4.84 -19.44 7.57
N PRO A 74 4.01 -19.03 8.54
CA PRO A 74 4.42 -18.96 9.95
C PRO A 74 4.81 -20.31 10.56
N ARG A 75 4.37 -21.43 9.98
CA ARG A 75 4.66 -22.77 10.48
C ARG A 75 5.99 -23.31 9.95
N THR A 76 6.33 -23.01 8.70
CA THR A 76 7.51 -23.59 8.03
C THR A 76 8.66 -22.58 7.89
N GLY A 77 8.37 -21.28 7.98
CA GLY A 77 9.34 -20.20 7.74
C GLY A 77 9.77 -20.05 6.28
N VAL A 78 9.12 -20.78 5.35
CA VAL A 78 9.41 -20.76 3.91
C VAL A 78 8.40 -19.86 3.20
N SER A 79 8.84 -19.19 2.13
CA SER A 79 7.93 -18.46 1.24
C SER A 79 7.66 -19.29 -0.01
N GLU A 80 6.39 -19.54 -0.30
CA GLU A 80 5.94 -20.27 -1.48
C GLU A 80 5.78 -19.36 -2.72
N CYS A 81 6.03 -18.05 -2.58
CA CYS A 81 5.75 -17.05 -3.60
C CYS A 81 6.45 -17.30 -4.94
N ALA A 82 7.71 -17.75 -4.92
CA ALA A 82 8.44 -18.06 -6.15
C ALA A 82 7.76 -19.19 -6.96
N GLN A 83 7.18 -20.18 -6.26
CA GLN A 83 6.51 -21.31 -6.90
C GLN A 83 5.13 -20.93 -7.44
N THR A 84 4.47 -19.95 -6.83
CA THR A 84 3.12 -19.50 -7.18
C THR A 84 3.09 -18.24 -8.03
N ALA A 85 4.24 -17.76 -8.52
CA ALA A 85 4.35 -16.51 -9.29
C ALA A 85 3.43 -16.46 -10.53
N TYR A 86 3.12 -17.60 -11.15
CA TYR A 86 2.18 -17.68 -12.26
C TYR A 86 0.74 -17.28 -11.89
N LEU A 87 0.39 -17.26 -10.60
CA LEU A 87 -0.92 -16.87 -10.09
C LEU A 87 -1.07 -15.36 -9.89
N CYS A 88 -0.01 -14.56 -10.08
CA CYS A 88 -0.02 -13.12 -9.78
C CYS A 88 -1.14 -12.33 -10.49
N ASN A 89 -1.61 -12.79 -11.65
CA ASN A 89 -2.70 -12.17 -12.40
C ASN A 89 -3.97 -13.04 -12.47
N ASN A 90 -4.00 -14.17 -11.77
CA ASN A 90 -5.17 -15.03 -11.73
C ASN A 90 -6.25 -14.37 -10.84
N PRO A 91 -7.46 -14.09 -11.35
CA PRO A 91 -8.50 -13.38 -10.59
C PRO A 91 -8.84 -14.01 -9.25
N SER A 92 -8.85 -15.35 -9.17
CA SER A 92 -9.19 -16.09 -7.96
C SER A 92 -8.11 -15.99 -6.88
N TYR A 93 -6.85 -15.80 -7.28
CA TYR A 93 -5.70 -15.75 -6.38
C TYR A 93 -5.12 -14.34 -6.25
N TYR A 94 -5.62 -13.37 -7.00
CA TYR A 94 -5.04 -12.03 -7.07
C TYR A 94 -4.91 -11.39 -5.69
N SER A 95 -6.00 -11.40 -4.90
CA SER A 95 -6.00 -10.81 -3.55
C SER A 95 -5.01 -11.52 -2.60
N PHE A 96 -4.85 -12.84 -2.75
CA PHE A 96 -3.89 -13.61 -1.97
C PHE A 96 -2.46 -13.22 -2.37
N MET A 97 -2.18 -13.17 -3.67
CA MET A 97 -0.85 -12.88 -4.19
C MET A 97 -0.38 -11.46 -3.89
N ILE A 98 -1.25 -10.45 -3.93
CA ILE A 98 -0.87 -9.07 -3.54
C ILE A 98 -0.60 -8.93 -2.04
N THR A 99 -1.14 -9.83 -1.21
CA THR A 99 -1.00 -9.76 0.26
C THR A 99 0.20 -10.57 0.72
N GLN A 100 0.34 -11.79 0.22
CA GLN A 100 1.41 -12.72 0.63
C GLN A 100 2.67 -12.55 -0.21
N CYS A 101 2.54 -12.17 -1.48
CA CYS A 101 3.63 -12.15 -2.45
C CYS A 101 3.76 -10.80 -3.19
N PRO A 102 3.62 -9.64 -2.51
CA PRO A 102 3.63 -8.35 -3.18
C PRO A 102 4.92 -8.09 -3.95
N LYS A 103 6.07 -8.58 -3.45
CA LYS A 103 7.36 -8.36 -4.10
C LYS A 103 7.52 -9.27 -5.31
N THR A 104 7.23 -10.57 -5.16
CA THR A 104 7.28 -11.53 -6.28
C THR A 104 6.35 -11.10 -7.43
N CYS A 105 5.17 -10.57 -7.13
CA CYS A 105 4.23 -10.12 -8.15
C CYS A 105 4.48 -8.71 -8.70
N GLY A 106 5.48 -7.98 -8.20
CA GLY A 106 5.72 -6.58 -8.59
C GLY A 106 4.57 -5.65 -8.20
N ARG A 107 3.92 -5.91 -7.07
CA ARG A 107 2.70 -5.24 -6.57
C ARG A 107 2.98 -4.39 -5.32
N CYS A 108 4.24 -4.04 -5.10
CA CYS A 108 4.62 -3.15 -4.02
C CYS A 108 4.16 -1.70 -4.26
N PRO A 109 3.82 -0.97 -3.18
CA PRO A 109 3.61 0.45 -3.22
C PRO A 109 4.89 1.28 -3.36
#